data_AF-T0ZT88-F1
#
_entry.id   AF-T0ZT88-F1
#
_cell.length_a   1.000
_cell.length_b   1.000
_cell.length_c   1.000
_cell.angle_alpha   90.00
_cell.angle_beta   90.00
_cell.angle_gamma   90.00
#
_symmetry.space_group_name_H-M   'P 1'
#
loop_
_entity.id
_entity.type
_entity.pdbx_description
1 polymer ?
#
loop_
_entity_poly.entity_id
_entity_poly.type
_entity_poly.pdbx_seq_one_letter_code
_entity_poly.pdbx_strand_id
1 'polypeptide(L)'
;MVEKAGDAVACMIAAGIIPAGLEMMDSLATRAAEDFVHAGYPVEAAAVLLCESDGMPEVVEDELARMKTILEENGATEIRVARDEAERLRFWAGRKAAFPAVGRLAPDYYCIDGTIPRRRLGEVLRQIADWSLEYGLEVANVFHAGDGNLHPLILYDAGVPGEFHKTEELAGRILELCVEVGGTITGEHG
;
A
#
# COMPACT_ATOMS: atom_id res chain seq x y z
N MET A 1 -9.01 4.75 -8.80
CA MET A 1 -9.09 3.32 -8.43
C MET A 1 -7.73 2.90 -7.92
N VAL A 2 -7.69 2.03 -6.90
CA VAL A 2 -6.46 1.57 -6.24
C VAL A 2 -5.50 0.85 -7.21
N GLU A 3 -6.04 0.16 -8.23
CA GLU A 3 -5.30 -0.52 -9.31
C GLU A 3 -4.29 0.40 -10.01
N LYS A 4 -4.67 1.65 -10.29
CA LYS A 4 -3.79 2.63 -10.97
C LYS A 4 -2.51 2.93 -10.19
N ALA A 5 -2.54 2.86 -8.87
CA ALA A 5 -1.33 3.03 -8.05
C ALA A 5 -0.40 1.82 -8.22
N GLY A 6 -0.96 0.61 -8.30
CA GLY A 6 -0.21 -0.60 -8.64
C GLY A 6 0.39 -0.56 -10.04
N ASP A 7 -0.35 -0.05 -11.03
CA ASP A 7 0.14 0.13 -12.39
C ASP A 7 1.28 1.16 -12.45
N ALA A 8 1.17 2.27 -11.72
CA ALA A 8 2.24 3.26 -11.62
C ALA A 8 3.54 2.66 -11.06
N VAL A 9 3.45 1.84 -10.02
CA VAL A 9 4.60 1.09 -9.47
C VAL A 9 5.21 0.17 -10.53
N ALA A 10 4.37 -0.59 -11.25
CA ALA A 10 4.84 -1.47 -12.32
C ALA A 10 5.56 -0.69 -13.43
N CYS A 11 5.02 0.46 -13.84
CA CYS A 11 5.62 1.34 -14.84
C CYS A 11 6.96 1.93 -14.37
N MET A 12 7.08 2.36 -13.11
CA MET A 12 8.35 2.85 -12.55
C MET A 12 9.46 1.79 -12.64
N ILE A 13 9.17 0.57 -12.19
CA ILE A 13 10.13 -0.54 -12.24
C ILE A 13 10.46 -0.91 -13.69
N ALA A 14 9.48 -0.93 -14.60
CA ALA A 14 9.70 -1.22 -16.01
C ALA A 14 10.54 -0.16 -16.72
N ALA A 15 10.45 1.11 -16.28
CA ALA A 15 11.29 2.20 -16.75
C ALA A 15 12.71 2.17 -16.16
N GLY A 16 13.05 1.15 -15.35
CA GLY A 16 14.36 1.02 -14.70
C GLY A 16 14.56 2.01 -13.55
N ILE A 17 13.49 2.57 -12.99
CA ILE A 17 13.55 3.46 -11.82
C ILE A 17 13.33 2.60 -10.58
N ILE A 18 14.32 2.57 -9.69
CA ILE A 18 14.25 1.85 -8.42
C ILE A 18 14.47 2.88 -7.32
N PRO A 19 13.39 3.48 -6.80
CA PRO A 19 13.50 4.44 -5.70
C PRO A 19 14.15 3.79 -4.47
N ALA A 20 14.84 4.59 -3.66
CA ALA A 20 15.36 4.18 -2.36
C ALA A 20 14.24 3.71 -1.42
N GLY A 21 13.04 4.29 -1.56
CA GLY A 21 11.81 3.83 -0.91
C GLY A 21 10.62 3.96 -1.85
N LEU A 22 9.79 2.92 -1.93
CA LEU A 22 8.55 2.93 -2.69
C LEU A 22 7.46 2.22 -1.89
N GLU A 23 6.61 3.01 -1.26
CA GLU A 23 5.58 2.55 -0.31
C GLU A 23 4.19 2.92 -0.82
N MET A 24 3.20 2.12 -0.45
CA MET A 24 1.80 2.38 -0.79
C MET A 24 0.88 2.20 0.41
N MET A 25 -0.16 3.03 0.46
CA MET A 25 -1.33 2.83 1.32
C MET A 25 -2.59 3.04 0.50
N ASP A 26 -3.62 2.21 0.69
CA ASP A 26 -4.94 2.45 0.11
C ASP A 26 -5.71 3.55 0.86
N SER A 27 -6.92 3.87 0.41
CA SER A 27 -7.75 4.92 1.02
C SER A 27 -8.08 4.66 2.49
N LEU A 28 -8.27 3.41 2.90
CA LEU A 28 -8.65 3.06 4.27
C LEU A 28 -7.45 3.26 5.21
N ALA A 29 -6.29 2.74 4.84
CA ALA A 29 -5.04 2.95 5.58
C ALA A 29 -4.63 4.43 5.59
N THR A 30 -4.82 5.15 4.48
CA THR A 30 -4.50 6.58 4.37
C THR A 30 -5.34 7.42 5.33
N ARG A 31 -6.66 7.17 5.39
CA ARG A 31 -7.57 7.87 6.31
C ARG A 31 -7.21 7.60 7.76
N ALA A 32 -6.98 6.33 8.10
CA ALA A 32 -6.56 5.95 9.45
C ALA A 32 -5.27 6.67 9.86
N ALA A 33 -4.24 6.64 9.01
CA ALA A 33 -2.98 7.31 9.28
C ALA A 33 -3.15 8.82 9.43
N GLU A 34 -3.97 9.46 8.58
CA GLU A 34 -4.23 10.90 8.66
C GLU A 34 -4.97 11.28 9.94
N ASP A 35 -5.99 10.51 10.34
CA ASP A 35 -6.71 10.74 11.60
C ASP A 35 -5.83 10.52 12.83
N PHE A 36 -4.77 9.72 12.70
CA PHE A 36 -3.88 9.38 13.81
C PHE A 36 -2.72 10.35 14.02
N VAL A 37 -2.06 10.80 12.94
CA VAL A 37 -0.85 11.64 13.03
C VAL A 37 -0.90 12.94 12.23
N HIS A 38 -1.95 13.17 11.44
CA HIS A 38 -2.15 14.39 10.65
C HIS A 38 -0.95 14.71 9.74
N ALA A 39 -0.52 13.72 8.95
CA ALA A 39 0.62 13.84 8.03
C ALA A 39 0.33 14.76 6.83
N GLY A 40 -0.94 15.14 6.64
CA GLY A 40 -1.41 15.98 5.55
C GLY A 40 -1.78 15.19 4.29
N TYR A 41 -2.12 13.91 4.42
CA TYR A 41 -2.45 13.07 3.26
C TYR A 41 -3.80 13.43 2.61
N PRO A 42 -3.94 13.23 1.29
CA PRO A 42 -5.20 13.45 0.59
C PRO A 42 -6.18 12.30 0.87
N VAL A 43 -7.06 12.45 1.86
CA VAL A 43 -8.02 11.41 2.31
C VAL A 43 -9.10 11.01 1.28
N GLU A 44 -9.21 11.78 0.20
CA GLU A 44 -10.08 11.47 -0.94
C GLU A 44 -9.39 10.62 -2.02
N ALA A 45 -8.07 10.41 -1.91
CA ALA A 45 -7.33 9.58 -2.85
C ALA A 45 -7.65 8.09 -2.62
N ALA A 46 -7.78 7.34 -3.72
CA ALA A 46 -7.96 5.89 -3.66
C ALA A 46 -6.72 5.15 -3.13
N ALA A 47 -5.54 5.77 -3.29
CA ALA A 47 -4.26 5.30 -2.78
C ALA A 47 -3.26 6.46 -2.71
N VAL A 48 -2.28 6.34 -1.82
CA VAL A 48 -1.12 7.22 -1.71
C VAL A 48 0.13 6.40 -1.96
N LEU A 49 1.03 6.91 -2.82
CA LEU A 49 2.38 6.38 -3.01
C LEU A 49 3.38 7.34 -2.36
N LEU A 50 4.30 6.81 -1.55
CA LEU A 50 5.49 7.55 -1.10
C LEU A 50 6.67 7.03 -1.90
N CYS A 51 7.30 7.93 -2.65
CA CYS A 51 8.48 7.64 -3.46
C CYS A 51 9.66 8.45 -2.91
N GLU A 52 10.76 7.78 -2.57
CA GLU A 52 11.97 8.40 -2.06
C GLU A 52 13.15 8.07 -2.99
N SER A 53 13.88 9.10 -3.39
CA SER A 53 15.13 8.99 -4.16
C SER A 53 16.26 9.54 -3.32
N ASP A 54 17.44 8.92 -3.43
CA ASP A 54 18.65 9.30 -2.73
C ASP A 54 19.86 9.30 -3.67
N GLY A 55 20.98 9.85 -3.21
CA GLY A 55 22.22 9.95 -3.99
C GLY A 55 22.61 11.38 -4.34
N MET A 56 23.27 11.56 -5.49
CA MET A 56 23.75 12.87 -5.93
C MET A 56 22.57 13.76 -6.34
N PRO A 57 22.61 15.08 -6.08
CA PRO A 57 21.48 15.99 -6.40
C PRO A 57 20.96 15.88 -7.84
N GLU A 58 21.85 15.73 -8.81
CA GLU A 58 21.53 15.59 -10.24
C GLU A 58 20.78 14.28 -10.54
N VAL A 59 21.12 13.19 -9.84
CA VAL A 59 20.45 11.89 -9.95
C VAL A 59 19.06 11.97 -9.34
N VAL A 60 18.96 12.56 -8.14
CA VAL A 60 17.68 12.75 -7.46
C VAL A 60 16.74 13.62 -8.29
N GLU A 61 17.22 14.70 -8.89
CA GLU A 61 16.42 15.57 -9.75
C GLU A 61 15.89 14.85 -11.00
N ASP A 62 16.73 14.07 -11.69
CA ASP A 62 16.32 13.25 -12.85
C ASP A 62 15.29 12.19 -12.46
N GLU A 63 15.53 11.44 -11.39
CA GLU A 63 14.62 10.40 -10.91
C GLU A 63 13.26 10.98 -10.50
N LEU A 64 13.25 12.10 -9.77
CA LEU A 64 12.00 12.79 -9.39
C LEU A 64 11.21 13.23 -10.63
N ALA A 65 11.87 13.79 -11.65
CA ALA A 65 11.20 14.22 -12.88
C ALA A 65 10.58 13.04 -13.64
N ARG A 66 11.30 11.91 -13.72
CA ARG A 66 10.81 10.69 -14.38
C ARG A 66 9.69 10.03 -13.59
N MET A 67 9.81 9.91 -12.27
CA MET A 67 8.75 9.40 -11.40
C MET A 67 7.48 10.24 -11.52
N LYS A 68 7.61 11.57 -11.51
CA LYS A 68 6.47 12.48 -11.70
C LYS A 68 5.75 12.21 -13.02
N THR A 69 6.49 12.08 -14.11
CA THR A 69 5.91 11.79 -15.43
C THR A 69 5.11 10.49 -15.41
N ILE A 70 5.67 9.42 -14.84
CA ILE A 70 4.98 8.11 -14.75
C ILE A 70 3.73 8.21 -13.88
N LEU A 71 3.79 8.92 -12.74
CA LEU A 71 2.64 9.12 -11.86
C LEU A 71 1.51 9.86 -12.58
N GLU A 72 1.83 10.92 -13.32
CA GLU A 72 0.86 11.70 -14.10
C GLU A 72 0.21 10.85 -15.20
N GLU A 73 1.01 10.09 -15.96
CA GLU A 73 0.53 9.19 -17.01
C GLU A 73 -0.39 8.07 -16.47
N ASN A 74 -0.17 7.65 -15.22
CA ASN A 74 -1.00 6.66 -14.52
C ASN A 74 -2.16 7.29 -13.73
N GLY A 75 -2.40 8.60 -13.89
CA GLY A 75 -3.59 9.28 -13.38
C GLY A 75 -3.49 9.71 -11.92
N ALA A 76 -2.29 10.01 -11.42
CA ALA A 76 -2.12 10.73 -10.17
C ALA A 76 -2.88 12.07 -10.22
N THR A 77 -3.72 12.30 -9.21
CA THR A 77 -4.53 13.53 -9.12
C THR A 77 -3.81 14.65 -8.37
N GLU A 78 -2.77 14.30 -7.61
CA GLU A 78 -1.94 15.22 -6.86
C GLU A 78 -0.53 14.62 -6.71
N ILE A 79 0.51 15.45 -6.86
CA ILE A 79 1.91 15.08 -6.62
C ILE A 79 2.55 16.18 -5.80
N ARG A 80 3.15 15.81 -4.65
CA ARG A 80 3.87 16.73 -3.76
C ARG A 80 5.30 16.26 -3.59
N VAL A 81 6.25 17.15 -3.84
CA VAL A 81 7.66 16.95 -3.48
C VAL A 81 7.88 17.65 -2.15
N ALA A 82 8.46 16.95 -1.17
CA ALA A 82 8.78 17.53 0.13
C ALA A 82 9.73 18.71 -0.03
N ARG A 83 9.41 19.85 0.58
CA ARG A 83 10.19 21.09 0.48
C ARG A 83 11.43 21.08 1.37
N ASP A 84 11.38 20.30 2.44
CA ASP A 84 12.44 20.18 3.43
C ASP A 84 12.38 18.83 4.16
N GLU A 85 13.41 18.57 4.96
CA GLU A 85 13.54 17.35 5.75
C GLU A 85 12.39 17.17 6.74
N ALA A 86 11.85 18.26 7.30
CA ALA A 86 10.74 18.17 8.24
C ALA A 86 9.45 17.70 7.54
N GLU A 87 9.19 18.16 6.32
CA GLU A 87 8.08 17.68 5.49
C GLU A 87 8.26 16.23 5.05
N ARG A 88 9.47 15.85 4.65
CA ARG A 88 9.81 14.46 4.32
C ARG A 88 9.52 13.54 5.51
N LEU A 89 9.99 13.90 6.71
CA LEU A 89 9.76 13.14 7.93
C LEU A 89 8.28 13.07 8.31
N ARG A 90 7.48 14.13 8.07
CA ARG A 90 6.02 14.11 8.30
C ARG A 90 5.31 13.09 7.43
N PHE A 91 5.62 13.05 6.13
CA PHE A 91 5.06 12.02 5.24
C PHE A 91 5.43 10.63 5.72
N TRP A 92 6.71 10.38 5.99
CA TRP A 92 7.15 9.08 6.49
C TRP A 92 6.54 8.70 7.85
N ALA A 93 6.29 9.66 8.74
CA ALA A 93 5.59 9.40 10.00
C ALA A 93 4.18 8.84 9.76
N GLY A 94 3.45 9.38 8.78
CA GLY A 94 2.15 8.84 8.37
C GLY A 94 2.23 7.39 7.91
N ARG A 95 3.18 7.07 7.02
CA ARG A 95 3.38 5.69 6.54
C ARG A 95 3.77 4.72 7.67
N LYS A 96 4.64 5.13 8.58
CA LYS A 96 5.06 4.32 9.76
C LYS A 96 3.91 4.10 10.74
N ALA A 97 2.98 5.04 10.84
CA ALA A 97 1.86 4.98 11.75
C ALA A 97 0.65 4.20 11.21
N ALA A 98 0.70 3.70 9.96
CA ALA A 98 -0.43 3.05 9.31
C ALA A 98 -0.97 1.83 10.08
N PHE A 99 -0.10 0.92 10.53
CA PHE A 99 -0.50 -0.28 11.29
C PHE A 99 -1.20 0.07 12.62
N PRO A 100 -0.59 0.86 13.53
CA PRO A 100 -1.28 1.21 14.77
C PRO A 100 -2.51 2.09 14.54
N ALA A 101 -2.57 2.85 13.45
CA ALA A 101 -3.77 3.61 13.09
C ALA A 101 -4.93 2.71 12.64
N VAL A 102 -4.66 1.75 11.74
CA VAL A 102 -5.64 0.78 11.27
C VAL A 102 -6.15 -0.09 12.41
N GLY A 103 -5.30 -0.46 13.36
CA GLY A 103 -5.71 -1.18 14.57
C GLY A 103 -6.68 -0.45 15.50
N ARG A 104 -7.05 0.81 15.20
CA ARG A 104 -8.09 1.56 15.90
C ARG A 104 -9.45 1.51 15.21
N LEU A 105 -9.52 0.96 14.00
CA LEU A 105 -10.75 0.92 13.19
C LEU A 105 -11.69 -0.22 13.58
N ALA A 106 -11.14 -1.33 14.07
CA ALA A 106 -11.88 -2.52 14.51
C ALA A 106 -11.30 -3.08 15.81
N PRO A 107 -12.05 -3.89 16.57
CA PRO A 107 -11.55 -4.56 17.77
C PRO A 107 -10.33 -5.44 17.47
N ASP A 108 -10.32 -6.10 16.31
CA ASP A 108 -9.27 -7.00 15.87
C ASP A 108 -8.89 -6.72 14.41
N TYR A 109 -7.66 -7.08 14.04
CA TYR A 109 -7.25 -7.19 12.64
C TYR A 109 -6.32 -8.38 12.42
N TYR A 110 -6.41 -8.98 11.24
CA TYR A 110 -5.54 -10.07 10.81
C TYR A 110 -4.57 -9.54 9.76
N CYS A 111 -3.27 -9.53 10.11
CA CYS A 111 -2.23 -9.09 9.21
C CYS A 111 -1.77 -10.25 8.33
N ILE A 112 -1.86 -10.06 7.02
CA ILE A 112 -1.29 -10.98 6.03
C ILE A 112 0.08 -10.45 5.63
N ASP A 113 1.02 -11.35 5.41
CA ASP A 113 2.34 -11.02 4.86
C ASP A 113 2.58 -11.91 3.65
N GLY A 114 2.47 -11.34 2.45
CA GLY A 114 2.69 -12.05 1.19
C GLY A 114 3.60 -11.25 0.27
N THR A 115 4.26 -11.92 -0.67
CA THR A 115 4.98 -11.22 -1.74
C THR A 115 4.37 -11.55 -3.08
N ILE A 116 4.49 -10.63 -4.04
CA ILE A 116 4.07 -10.82 -5.43
C ILE A 116 5.05 -10.15 -6.39
N PRO A 117 5.08 -10.55 -7.67
CA PRO A 117 5.76 -9.75 -8.68
C PRO A 117 5.11 -8.36 -8.79
N ARG A 118 5.90 -7.29 -8.65
CA ARG A 118 5.43 -5.88 -8.66
C ARG A 118 4.50 -5.52 -9.82
N ARG A 119 4.70 -6.13 -10.99
CA ARG A 119 3.81 -5.99 -12.17
C ARG A 119 2.39 -6.52 -11.99
N ARG A 120 2.10 -7.24 -10.90
CA ARG A 120 0.80 -7.83 -10.56
C ARG A 120 0.10 -7.05 -9.44
N LEU A 121 0.71 -5.97 -8.93
CA LEU A 121 0.18 -5.22 -7.78
C LEU A 121 -1.24 -4.69 -8.03
N GLY A 122 -1.49 -4.07 -9.19
CA GLY A 122 -2.82 -3.57 -9.54
C GLY A 122 -3.90 -4.68 -9.57
N GLU A 123 -3.57 -5.83 -10.16
CA GLU A 123 -4.47 -6.99 -10.22
C GLU A 123 -4.80 -7.55 -8.84
N VAL A 124 -3.79 -7.73 -7.99
CA VAL A 124 -3.96 -8.28 -6.63
C VAL A 124 -4.78 -7.33 -5.77
N LEU A 125 -4.52 -6.02 -5.85
CA LEU A 125 -5.31 -4.99 -5.16
C LEU A 125 -6.78 -5.02 -5.54
N ARG A 126 -7.07 -5.15 -6.83
CA ARG A 126 -8.46 -5.25 -7.32
C ARG A 126 -9.14 -6.50 -6.78
N GLN A 127 -8.46 -7.65 -6.81
CA GLN A 127 -9.01 -8.90 -6.30
C GLN A 127 -9.27 -8.88 -4.79
N ILE A 128 -8.38 -8.27 -4.01
CA ILE A 128 -8.57 -8.06 -2.56
C ILE A 128 -9.79 -7.17 -2.30
N ALA A 129 -9.95 -6.08 -3.07
CA ALA A 129 -11.12 -5.21 -2.95
C ALA A 129 -12.43 -5.95 -3.28
N ASP A 130 -12.44 -6.78 -4.31
CA ASP A 130 -13.60 -7.60 -4.68
C ASP A 130 -13.94 -8.61 -3.56
N TRP A 131 -12.94 -9.27 -2.99
CA TRP A 131 -13.14 -10.19 -1.87
C TRP A 131 -13.53 -9.50 -0.56
N SER A 132 -13.02 -8.30 -0.30
CA SER A 132 -13.47 -7.50 0.85
C SER A 132 -14.98 -7.30 0.82
N LEU A 133 -15.55 -7.01 -0.36
CA LEU A 133 -16.99 -6.91 -0.56
C LEU A 133 -17.73 -8.26 -0.47
N GLU A 134 -17.18 -9.32 -1.07
CA GLU A 134 -17.76 -10.67 -1.06
C GLU A 134 -17.87 -11.23 0.36
N TYR A 135 -16.82 -11.06 1.16
CA TYR A 135 -16.75 -11.53 2.54
C TYR A 135 -17.47 -10.56 3.50
N GLY A 136 -17.59 -9.28 3.13
CA GLY A 136 -18.13 -8.25 4.01
C GLY A 136 -17.19 -7.91 5.17
N LEU A 137 -15.88 -8.01 4.92
CA LEU A 137 -14.81 -7.66 5.85
C LEU A 137 -13.98 -6.55 5.20
N GLU A 138 -13.78 -5.44 5.89
CA GLU A 138 -12.92 -4.37 5.37
C GLU A 138 -11.47 -4.81 5.36
N VAL A 139 -10.73 -4.45 4.31
CA VAL A 139 -9.30 -4.75 4.19
C VAL A 139 -8.57 -3.44 3.94
N ALA A 140 -7.76 -3.03 4.92
CA ALA A 140 -6.85 -1.90 4.76
C ALA A 140 -5.52 -2.42 4.23
N ASN A 141 -4.99 -1.78 3.19
CA ASN A 141 -3.78 -2.27 2.56
C ASN A 141 -2.60 -1.32 2.72
N VAL A 142 -1.47 -1.89 3.13
CA VAL A 142 -0.19 -1.22 3.29
C VAL A 142 0.88 -2.06 2.57
N PHE A 143 1.77 -1.45 1.80
CA PHE A 143 2.72 -2.20 0.96
C PHE A 143 4.10 -1.60 0.94
N HIS A 144 5.10 -2.48 0.93
CA HIS A 144 6.42 -2.21 0.38
C HIS A 144 6.35 -2.44 -1.14
N ALA A 145 5.77 -1.45 -1.83
CA ALA A 145 5.51 -1.57 -3.26
C ALA A 145 6.80 -1.75 -4.10
N GLY A 146 7.94 -1.26 -3.60
CA GLY A 146 9.25 -1.36 -4.22
C GLY A 146 9.82 -2.77 -4.34
N ASP A 147 9.46 -3.70 -3.46
CA ASP A 147 9.89 -5.11 -3.49
C ASP A 147 8.72 -6.08 -3.74
N GLY A 148 7.48 -5.59 -3.66
CA GLY A 148 6.28 -6.38 -3.92
C GLY A 148 5.76 -7.09 -2.68
N ASN A 149 6.17 -6.67 -1.48
CA ASN A 149 5.65 -7.19 -0.22
C ASN A 149 4.36 -6.47 0.22
N LEU A 150 3.38 -7.28 0.59
CA LEU A 150 2.00 -6.93 0.86
C LEU A 150 1.64 -7.14 2.32
N HIS A 151 1.00 -6.12 2.90
CA HIS A 151 0.37 -6.18 4.22
C HIS A 151 -1.13 -5.84 4.18
N PRO A 152 -1.98 -6.72 3.63
CA PRO A 152 -3.43 -6.65 3.82
C PRO A 152 -3.78 -6.85 5.30
N LEU A 153 -4.51 -5.90 5.86
CA LEU A 153 -5.00 -5.89 7.24
C LEU A 153 -6.50 -6.10 7.19
N ILE A 154 -6.94 -7.34 7.42
CA ILE A 154 -8.37 -7.72 7.42
C ILE A 154 -8.95 -7.31 8.77
N LEU A 155 -9.92 -6.39 8.76
CA LEU A 155 -10.58 -5.89 9.96
C LEU A 155 -11.76 -6.79 10.33
N TYR A 156 -11.87 -7.17 11.61
CA TYR A 156 -12.94 -8.04 12.10
C TYR A 156 -13.22 -7.82 13.60
N ASP A 157 -14.31 -8.40 14.11
CA ASP A 157 -14.64 -8.45 15.54
C ASP A 157 -14.72 -9.93 15.99
N ALA A 158 -13.75 -10.38 16.80
CA ALA A 158 -13.73 -11.74 17.34
C ALA A 158 -14.95 -12.07 18.25
N GLY A 159 -15.66 -11.04 18.74
CA GLY A 159 -16.90 -11.16 19.48
C GLY A 159 -18.11 -11.52 18.62
N VAL A 160 -18.03 -11.33 17.29
CA VAL A 160 -19.10 -11.72 16.35
C VAL A 160 -18.92 -13.19 15.93
N PRO A 161 -19.90 -14.07 16.22
CA PRO A 161 -19.78 -15.48 15.87
C PRO A 161 -19.55 -15.71 14.37
N GLY A 162 -18.43 -16.36 14.04
CA GLY A 162 -18.08 -16.74 12.67
C GLY A 162 -17.22 -15.74 11.90
N GLU A 163 -17.06 -14.50 12.38
CA GLU A 163 -16.20 -13.51 11.69
C GLU A 163 -14.72 -13.91 11.69
N PHE A 164 -14.21 -14.48 12.78
CA PHE A 164 -12.84 -14.99 12.82
C PHE A 164 -12.60 -16.08 11.77
N HIS A 165 -13.50 -17.06 11.65
CA HIS A 165 -13.35 -18.12 10.66
C HIS A 165 -13.41 -17.58 9.22
N LYS A 166 -14.34 -16.66 8.97
CA LYS A 166 -14.43 -15.96 7.69
C LYS A 166 -13.16 -15.16 7.37
N THR A 167 -12.53 -14.57 8.39
CA THR A 167 -11.26 -13.85 8.28
C THR A 167 -10.13 -14.79 7.90
N GLU A 168 -10.04 -15.97 8.54
CA GLU A 168 -9.06 -17.01 8.18
C GLU A 168 -9.25 -17.52 6.74
N GLU A 169 -10.49 -17.69 6.28
CA GLU A 169 -10.78 -18.05 4.89
C GLU A 169 -10.31 -16.98 3.90
N LEU A 170 -10.61 -15.70 4.16
CA LEU A 170 -10.16 -14.60 3.32
C LEU A 170 -8.63 -14.48 3.31
N ALA A 171 -8.01 -14.60 4.49
CA ALA A 171 -6.55 -14.64 4.66
C ALA A 171 -5.91 -15.72 3.79
N GLY A 172 -6.46 -16.94 3.83
CA GLY A 172 -6.01 -18.07 3.02
C GLY A 172 -6.08 -17.75 1.51
N ARG A 173 -7.20 -17.20 1.03
CA ARG A 173 -7.38 -16.85 -0.39
C ARG A 173 -6.41 -15.77 -0.86
N ILE A 174 -6.09 -14.79 -0.03
CA ILE A 174 -5.10 -13.75 -0.34
C ILE A 174 -3.70 -14.38 -0.49
N LEU A 175 -3.31 -15.30 0.40
CA LEU A 175 -2.02 -15.99 0.31
C LEU A 175 -1.96 -16.94 -0.89
N GLU A 176 -3.05 -17.66 -1.18
CA GLU A 176 -3.18 -18.48 -2.39
C GLU A 176 -2.99 -17.63 -3.65
N LEU A 177 -3.64 -16.46 -3.71
CA LEU A 177 -3.46 -15.51 -4.81
C LEU A 177 -1.99 -15.07 -4.95
N CYS A 178 -1.30 -14.79 -3.84
CA CYS A 178 0.11 -14.43 -3.87
C CYS A 178 0.95 -15.51 -4.57
N VAL A 179 0.69 -16.79 -4.24
CA VAL A 179 1.36 -17.93 -4.89
C VAL A 179 0.96 -18.07 -6.35
N GLU A 180 -0.33 -17.97 -6.67
CA GLU A 180 -0.87 -18.07 -8.04
C GLU A 180 -0.26 -17.03 -8.99
N VAL A 181 -0.02 -15.81 -8.50
CA VAL A 181 0.60 -14.74 -9.32
C VAL A 181 2.12 -14.83 -9.40
N GLY A 182 2.74 -15.82 -8.74
CA GLY A 182 4.18 -16.12 -8.77
C GLY A 182 4.99 -15.55 -7.61
N GLY A 183 4.35 -15.32 -6.47
CA GLY A 183 4.94 -14.81 -5.24
C GLY A 183 5.08 -15.86 -4.13
N THR A 184 5.11 -15.43 -2.87
CA THR A 184 5.31 -16.28 -1.68
C THR A 184 4.31 -15.95 -0.57
N ILE A 185 4.15 -16.90 0.37
CA ILE A 185 3.22 -16.80 1.52
C ILE A 185 3.78 -16.02 2.72
N THR A 186 4.98 -15.48 2.59
CA THR A 186 5.69 -14.72 3.63
C THR A 186 6.74 -13.86 2.94
N GLY A 187 6.81 -12.59 3.31
CA GLY A 187 7.81 -11.63 2.84
C GLY A 187 8.84 -11.32 3.92
N GLU A 188 8.39 -11.17 5.17
CA GLU A 188 9.22 -10.75 6.30
C GLU A 188 8.86 -11.36 7.66
N HIS A 189 7.64 -11.88 7.84
CA HIS A 189 7.13 -12.32 9.15
C HIS A 189 7.41 -13.79 9.48
N GLY A 190 7.89 -14.60 8.53
CA GLY A 190 8.35 -15.98 8.74
C GLY A 190 7.25 -17.02 8.63
#